data_AF-A0A1F8AZZ3-F1
#
_entry.id   AF-A0A1F8AZZ3-F1
#
_cell.length_a   1.000
_cell.length_b   1.000
_cell.length_c   1.000
_cell.angle_alpha   90.00
_cell.angle_beta   90.00
_cell.angle_gamma   90.00
#
_symmetry.space_group_name_H-M   'P 1'
#
loop_
_entity.id
_entity.type
_entity.pdbx_description
1 polymer ?
#
loop_
_entity_poly.entity_id
_entity_poly.type
_entity_poly.pdbx_seq_one_letter_code
_entity_poly.pdbx_strand_id
1 'polypeptide(L)'
;MFYSFLAQVREFGPGELGTGEATDVPTLKGFEAIFNNVVSVALAFAGIVLFIMLISGGFKYITAGGDPKGVEEAKKTLTYAIGGMVLLAASFLLLRFIEQFTGANVTQFRIFQP
;
A
#
# COMPACT_ATOMS: atom_id res chain seq x y z
N MET A 1 -23.83 42.20 -19.58
CA MET A 1 -23.00 41.54 -20.62
C MET A 1 -21.55 42.00 -20.58
N PHE A 2 -21.26 43.32 -20.52
CA PHE A 2 -19.89 43.84 -20.45
C PHE A 2 -19.14 43.54 -19.12
N TYR A 3 -19.84 43.50 -17.99
CA TYR A 3 -19.24 43.15 -16.68
C TYR A 3 -18.80 41.67 -16.57
N SER A 4 -19.50 40.76 -17.25
CA SER A 4 -19.14 39.33 -17.31
C SER A 4 -17.81 39.12 -18.06
N PHE A 5 -17.54 39.97 -19.06
CA PHE A 5 -16.31 39.95 -19.84
C PHE A 5 -15.10 40.49 -19.04
N LEU A 6 -15.30 41.56 -18.25
CA LEU A 6 -14.24 42.08 -17.39
C LEU A 6 -13.90 41.14 -16.22
N ALA A 7 -14.86 40.34 -15.73
CA ALA A 7 -14.60 39.29 -14.75
C ALA A 7 -13.70 38.19 -15.33
N GLN A 8 -13.96 37.76 -16.57
CA GLN A 8 -13.16 36.76 -17.27
C GLN A 8 -11.74 37.25 -17.62
N VAL A 9 -11.56 38.54 -17.92
CA VAL A 9 -10.24 39.12 -18.20
C VAL A 9 -9.41 39.34 -16.91
N ARG A 10 -10.05 39.58 -15.76
CA ARG A 10 -9.35 39.69 -14.46
C ARG A 10 -8.87 38.33 -13.94
N GLU A 11 -9.49 37.23 -14.39
CA GLU A 11 -9.05 35.86 -14.12
C GLU A 11 -7.79 35.50 -14.94
N PHE A 12 -7.61 36.10 -16.11
CA PHE A 12 -6.38 36.06 -16.93
C PHE A 12 -5.27 37.04 -16.45
N GLY A 13 -5.21 37.31 -15.14
CA GLY A 13 -4.05 37.95 -14.52
C GLY A 13 -2.83 37.02 -14.55
N PRO A 14 -1.58 37.51 -14.41
CA PRO A 14 -0.34 36.75 -14.58
C PRO A 14 -0.05 35.79 -13.40
N GLY A 15 -1.03 34.98 -13.03
CA GLY A 15 -0.93 33.89 -12.05
C GLY A 15 -0.65 32.53 -12.67
N GLU A 16 -0.52 32.46 -13.99
CA GLU A 16 -0.14 31.24 -14.72
C GLU A 16 1.09 31.48 -15.60
N LEU A 17 2.12 32.11 -15.03
CA LEU A 17 3.46 31.62 -15.36
C LEU A 17 3.48 30.20 -14.81
N GLY A 18 3.17 29.25 -15.68
CA GLY A 18 3.50 27.85 -15.48
C GLY A 18 4.98 27.79 -15.11
N THR A 19 5.25 27.89 -13.82
CA THR A 19 6.24 27.06 -13.18
C THR A 19 5.73 25.66 -13.46
N GLY A 20 6.15 25.13 -14.60
CA GLY A 20 6.67 23.79 -14.62
C GLY A 20 7.67 23.78 -13.48
N GLU A 21 7.18 23.52 -12.28
CA GLU A 21 7.99 23.19 -11.15
C GLU A 21 8.70 21.93 -11.61
N ALA A 22 9.89 22.14 -12.12
CA ALA A 22 11.00 21.25 -11.93
C ALA A 22 11.26 21.14 -10.41
N THR A 23 10.27 20.67 -9.65
CA THR A 23 10.51 19.67 -8.61
C THR A 23 10.53 18.29 -9.28
N ASP A 24 11.14 18.21 -10.46
CA ASP A 24 11.90 17.04 -10.85
C ASP A 24 13.13 16.99 -9.91
N VAL A 25 12.88 16.62 -8.66
CA VAL A 25 13.84 15.83 -7.88
C VAL A 25 13.33 14.40 -7.94
N PRO A 26 13.65 13.65 -9.03
CA PRO A 26 13.07 12.35 -9.31
C PRO A 26 13.58 11.21 -8.40
N THR A 27 14.08 11.48 -7.19
CA THR A 27 14.90 10.46 -6.50
C THR A 27 14.28 9.91 -5.21
N LEU A 28 13.32 10.58 -4.56
CA LEU A 28 12.68 10.05 -3.32
C LEU A 28 11.16 9.93 -3.39
N LYS A 29 10.42 10.95 -3.88
CA LYS A 29 8.95 10.86 -4.05
C LYS A 29 8.53 9.86 -5.13
N GLY A 30 9.31 9.75 -6.21
CA GLY A 30 9.08 8.76 -7.27
C GLY A 30 9.27 7.34 -6.76
N PHE A 31 10.30 7.11 -5.92
CA PHE A 31 10.52 5.83 -5.27
C PHE A 31 9.40 5.49 -4.29
N GLU A 32 8.94 6.46 -3.50
CA GLU A 32 7.81 6.30 -2.57
C GLU A 32 6.50 5.97 -3.31
N ALA A 33 6.21 6.62 -4.44
CA ALA A 33 5.02 6.35 -5.23
C ALA A 33 5.05 4.96 -5.88
N ILE A 34 6.19 4.56 -6.45
CA ILE A 34 6.36 3.21 -7.01
C ILE A 34 6.28 2.16 -5.89
N PHE A 35 6.94 2.41 -4.75
CA PHE A 35 6.93 1.52 -3.61
C PHE A 35 5.51 1.32 -3.05
N ASN A 36 4.75 2.40 -2.84
CA ASN A 36 3.36 2.31 -2.38
C ASN A 36 2.48 1.53 -3.38
N ASN A 37 2.63 1.77 -4.68
CA ASN A 37 1.85 1.05 -5.69
C ASN A 37 2.22 -0.44 -5.72
N VAL A 38 3.52 -0.76 -5.69
CA VAL A 38 4.00 -2.16 -5.64
C VAL A 38 3.52 -2.87 -4.38
N VAL A 39 3.61 -2.23 -3.22
CA VAL A 39 3.13 -2.80 -1.95
C VAL A 39 1.61 -3.00 -2.00
N SER A 40 0.85 -2.03 -2.51
CA SER A 40 -0.61 -2.15 -2.65
C SER A 40 -1.02 -3.32 -3.55
N VAL A 41 -0.37 -3.45 -4.72
CA VAL A 41 -0.61 -4.58 -5.63
C VAL A 41 -0.17 -5.90 -5.00
N ALA A 42 0.98 -5.93 -4.34
CA ALA A 42 1.49 -7.11 -3.65
C ALA A 42 0.57 -7.54 -2.49
N LEU A 43 0.02 -6.61 -1.72
CA LEU A 43 -0.93 -6.88 -0.65
C LEU A 43 -2.24 -7.46 -1.20
N ALA A 44 -2.77 -6.90 -2.28
CA ALA A 44 -3.96 -7.43 -2.94
C ALA A 44 -3.71 -8.85 -3.47
N PHE A 45 -2.56 -9.10 -4.11
CA PHE A 45 -2.18 -10.43 -4.58
C PHE A 45 -1.96 -11.41 -3.43
N ALA A 46 -1.28 -10.99 -2.37
CA ALA A 46 -1.02 -11.80 -1.18
C ALA A 46 -2.33 -12.21 -0.50
N GLY A 47 -3.30 -11.31 -0.38
CA GLY A 47 -4.62 -11.63 0.17
C GLY A 47 -5.32 -12.76 -0.61
N ILE A 48 -5.30 -12.70 -1.93
CA ILE A 48 -5.90 -13.75 -2.78
C ILE A 48 -5.17 -15.09 -2.62
N VAL A 49 -3.83 -15.07 -2.66
CA VAL A 49 -3.02 -16.29 -2.50
C VAL A 49 -3.24 -16.93 -1.12
N LEU A 50 -3.26 -16.12 -0.06
CA LEU A 50 -3.52 -16.59 1.30
C LEU A 50 -4.92 -17.20 1.42
N PHE A 51 -5.93 -16.60 0.80
CA PHE A 51 -7.28 -17.13 0.78
C PHE A 51 -7.36 -18.51 0.10
N ILE A 52 -6.69 -18.67 -1.05
CA ILE A 52 -6.62 -19.96 -1.78
C ILE A 52 -5.86 -21.01 -0.97
N MET A 53 -4.74 -20.64 -0.34
CA MET A 53 -3.98 -21.55 0.53
C MET A 53 -4.79 -21.99 1.76
N LEU A 54 -5.59 -21.09 2.33
CA LEU A 54 -6.44 -21.39 3.49
C LEU A 54 -7.56 -22.36 3.10
N ILE A 55 -8.21 -22.15 1.97
CA ILE A 55 -9.24 -23.07 1.45
C ILE A 55 -8.61 -24.44 1.14
N SER A 56 -7.56 -24.47 0.32
CA SER A 56 -6.92 -25.75 -0.09
C SER A 56 -6.32 -26.51 1.09
N GLY A 57 -5.66 -25.83 2.02
CA GLY A 57 -5.14 -26.41 3.25
C GLY A 57 -6.24 -26.89 4.19
N GLY A 58 -7.33 -26.13 4.33
CA GLY A 58 -8.49 -26.48 5.16
C GLY A 58 -9.23 -27.70 4.63
N PHE A 59 -9.49 -27.75 3.31
CA PHE A 59 -10.08 -28.93 2.68
C PHE A 59 -9.18 -30.15 2.86
N LYS A 60 -7.87 -30.03 2.63
CA LYS A 60 -6.92 -31.12 2.82
C LYS A 60 -6.85 -31.59 4.27
N TYR A 61 -6.98 -30.68 5.24
CA TYR A 61 -7.01 -31.02 6.66
C TYR A 61 -8.23 -31.88 7.03
N ILE A 62 -9.40 -31.51 6.51
CA ILE A 62 -10.66 -32.22 6.78
C ILE A 62 -10.70 -33.56 6.03
N THR A 63 -10.25 -33.62 4.77
CA THR A 63 -10.27 -34.85 3.97
C THR A 63 -9.18 -35.85 4.32
N ALA A 64 -8.10 -35.43 4.99
CA ALA A 64 -7.02 -36.33 5.41
C ALA A 64 -7.49 -37.41 6.40
N GLY A 65 -8.61 -37.21 7.11
CA GLY A 65 -9.40 -38.30 7.74
C GLY A 65 -8.69 -39.21 8.75
N GLY A 66 -7.46 -38.87 9.17
CA GLY A 66 -6.63 -39.69 10.06
C GLY A 66 -5.31 -40.19 9.45
N ASP A 67 -5.03 -39.95 8.16
CA ASP A 67 -3.70 -40.18 7.59
C ASP A 67 -2.71 -39.14 8.16
N PRO A 68 -1.68 -39.57 8.93
CA PRO A 68 -0.76 -38.65 9.58
C PRO A 68 0.04 -37.81 8.57
N LYS A 69 0.34 -38.31 7.36
CA LYS A 69 1.06 -37.55 6.33
C LYS A 69 0.18 -36.44 5.74
N GLY A 70 -1.08 -36.77 5.42
CA GLY A 70 -2.03 -35.79 4.88
C GLY A 70 -2.33 -34.66 5.87
N VAL A 71 -2.48 -35.00 7.15
CA VAL A 71 -2.69 -34.04 8.24
C VAL A 71 -1.45 -33.16 8.45
N GLU A 72 -0.24 -33.73 8.43
CA GLU A 72 0.99 -32.95 8.61
C GLU A 72 1.21 -31.94 7.48
N GLU A 73 0.97 -32.34 6.23
CA GLU A 73 1.04 -31.43 5.08
C GLU A 73 -0.01 -30.32 5.17
N ALA A 74 -1.26 -30.66 5.52
CA ALA A 74 -2.32 -29.66 5.68
C ALA A 74 -2.00 -28.66 6.79
N LYS A 75 -1.45 -29.13 7.92
CA LYS A 75 -0.97 -28.26 9.01
C LYS A 75 0.16 -27.34 8.57
N LYS A 76 1.12 -27.83 7.77
CA LYS A 76 2.19 -26.98 7.20
C LYS A 76 1.60 -25.89 6.31
N THR A 77 0.69 -26.23 5.40
CA THR A 77 0.00 -25.25 4.55
C THR A 77 -0.76 -24.20 5.38
N LEU A 78 -1.52 -24.63 6.38
CA LEU A 78 -2.20 -23.70 7.30
C LEU A 78 -1.22 -22.79 8.04
N THR A 79 -0.10 -23.35 8.51
CA THR A 79 0.93 -22.58 9.23
C THR A 79 1.54 -21.52 8.33
N TYR A 80 1.80 -21.82 7.06
CA TYR A 80 2.28 -20.83 6.10
C TYR A 80 1.22 -19.75 5.79
N ALA A 81 -0.05 -20.13 5.65
CA ALA A 81 -1.14 -19.17 5.46
C ALA A 81 -1.29 -18.23 6.66
N ILE A 82 -1.26 -18.78 7.88
CA ILE A 82 -1.31 -17.99 9.11
C ILE A 82 -0.06 -17.12 9.25
N GLY A 83 1.12 -17.67 8.98
CA GLY A 83 2.39 -16.93 9.01
C GLY A 83 2.38 -15.73 8.07
N GLY A 84 1.83 -15.89 6.85
CA GLY A 84 1.66 -14.78 5.91
C GLY A 84 0.70 -13.71 6.42
N MET A 85 -0.45 -14.08 6.98
CA MET A 85 -1.38 -13.10 7.59
C MET A 85 -0.73 -12.33 8.74
N VAL A 86 0.00 -13.03 9.61
CA VAL A 86 0.73 -12.42 10.73
C VAL A 86 1.83 -11.48 10.21
N LEU A 87 2.55 -11.85 9.16
CA LEU A 87 3.56 -11.00 8.53
C LEU A 87 2.95 -9.68 8.01
N LEU A 88 1.78 -9.74 7.36
CA LEU A 88 1.08 -8.54 6.89
C LEU A 88 0.66 -7.64 8.06
N ALA A 89 0.10 -8.23 9.12
CA ALA A 89 -0.27 -7.49 10.32
C ALA A 89 0.95 -6.87 11.03
N ALA A 90 2.06 -7.61 11.13
CA ALA A 90 3.32 -7.14 11.69
C ALA A 90 3.92 -5.98 10.89
N SER A 91 3.87 -6.06 9.54
CA SER A 91 4.30 -4.97 8.67
C SER A 91 3.57 -3.67 8.98
N PHE A 92 2.24 -3.72 9.11
CA PHE A 92 1.44 -2.55 9.44
C PHE A 92 1.72 -2.01 10.86
N LEU A 93 1.94 -2.90 11.82
CA LEU A 93 2.34 -2.50 13.18
C LEU A 93 3.70 -1.80 13.19
N LEU A 94 4.67 -2.27 12.40
CA LEU A 94 5.99 -1.64 12.28
C LEU A 94 5.89 -0.25 11.67
N LEU A 95 5.08 -0.06 10.62
CA LEU A 95 4.85 1.25 10.02
C LEU A 95 4.29 2.25 11.04
N ARG A 96 3.25 1.84 11.79
CA ARG A 96 2.68 2.67 12.89
C ARG A 96 3.67 2.94 14.01
N PHE A 97 4.52 1.98 14.34
CA PHE A 97 5.55 2.15 15.36
C PHE A 97 6.57 3.23 14.96
N ILE A 98 6.98 3.23 13.68
CA ILE A 98 7.89 4.24 13.13
C ILE A 98 7.23 5.63 13.09
N GLU A 99 5.93 5.71 12.76
CA GLU A 99 5.16 6.97 12.80
C GLU A 99 5.11 7.56 14.22
N GLN A 100 4.84 6.74 15.23
CA GLN A 100 4.78 7.17 16.64
C GLN A 100 6.14 7.61 17.18
N PHE A 101 7.22 6.92 16.80
CA PHE A 101 8.57 7.24 17.29
C PHE A 101 9.18 8.46 16.60
N THR A 102 8.89 8.67 15.31
CA THR A 102 9.47 9.76 14.52
C THR A 102 8.66 11.06 14.65
N GLY A 103 7.39 11.01 15.07
CA GLY A 103 6.52 12.18 15.23
C GLY A 103 6.17 12.91 13.92
N ALA A 104 6.78 12.51 12.80
CA ALA A 104 6.48 12.94 11.45
C ALA A 104 5.71 11.84 10.73
N ASN A 105 4.66 12.23 9.98
CA ASN A 105 3.94 11.31 9.10
C ASN A 105 4.90 10.83 8.00
N VAL A 106 5.48 9.63 8.16
CA VAL A 106 6.36 8.97 7.19
C VAL A 106 5.62 8.49 5.92
N THR A 107 4.32 8.76 5.85
CA THR A 107 3.48 8.64 4.64
C THR A 107 3.19 9.99 3.97
N GLN A 108 3.71 11.09 4.54
CA GLN A 108 3.62 12.46 4.02
C GLN A 108 4.95 13.16 4.31
N PHE A 109 6.02 12.85 3.56
CA PHE A 109 7.26 13.62 3.59
C PHE A 109 7.06 15.02 2.99
N ARG A 110 6.44 15.92 3.75
CA ARG A 110 6.38 17.37 3.46
C ARG A 110 7.41 18.07 4.33
N ILE A 111 8.60 18.29 3.78
CA ILE A 111 9.72 18.94 4.48
C ILE A 111 10.23 20.19 3.74
N PHE A 112 9.48 20.71 2.76
CA PHE A 112 9.80 22.01 2.18
C PHE A 112 8.52 22.76 1.85
N GLN A 113 8.34 23.89 2.55
CA GLN A 113 7.39 24.93 2.24
C GLN A 113 8.19 26.18 1.90
N PRO A 114 8.02 26.75 0.71
CA PRO A 114 7.80 28.17 0.56
C PRO A 114 6.30 28.49 0.64
#